data_AF-A0A3A5KIV0-F1
#
_entry.id   AF-A0A3A5KIV0-F1
#
_cell.length_a   1.000
_cell.length_b   1.000
_cell.length_c   1.000
_cell.angle_alpha   90.00
_cell.angle_beta   90.00
_cell.angle_gamma   90.00
#
_symmetry.space_group_name_H-M   'P 1'
#
loop_
_entity.id
_entity.type
_entity.pdbx_description
1 polymer ?
#
loop_
_entity_poly.entity_id
_entity_poly.type
_entity_poly.pdbx_seq_one_letter_code
_entity_poly.pdbx_strand_id
1 'polypeptide(L)'
;MARQGFRYTIAGESNPYWVLVEPILLRIWAEGIAKTSSLSLHMVNGVALITHVIFFAIGVILRLAAVGALLFAGYALFPQTLEIALGSVFSAPYTASPLASVASSWIYELLGYVLIVTSIMFVIGGSFFGFLGELLLYLLFAVTHMAPLRLLAVGLRNENYWAQSIAKTSFMGMYLVQSVGAFPDGAEWDRVFDLYLKSNTPHGREQLEKLADEWSTKLGGGHHLSPSPKSTE
;
A
#
# COMPACT_ATOMS: atom_id res chain seq x y z
N MET A 1 -30.92 19.57 -7.19
CA MET A 1 -30.24 19.24 -8.46
C MET A 1 -29.34 18.04 -8.23
N ALA A 2 -29.61 16.92 -8.89
CA ALA A 2 -28.82 15.70 -8.74
C ALA A 2 -27.44 15.90 -9.39
N ARG A 3 -26.39 15.90 -8.56
CA ARG A 3 -24.98 15.99 -8.97
C ARG A 3 -24.59 14.72 -9.73
N GLN A 4 -24.69 14.75 -11.06
CA GLN A 4 -24.10 13.72 -11.92
C GLN A 4 -22.65 14.13 -12.19
N GLY A 5 -21.70 13.63 -11.40
CA GLY A 5 -20.29 13.99 -11.58
C GLY A 5 -19.25 13.20 -10.79
N PHE A 6 -19.63 12.30 -9.88
CA PHE A 6 -18.71 11.36 -9.24
C PHE A 6 -19.44 10.03 -9.02
N ARG A 7 -19.42 9.15 -10.02
CA ARG A 7 -19.82 7.75 -9.84
C ARG A 7 -18.53 6.94 -9.66
N TYR A 8 -18.53 6.07 -8.64
CA TYR A 8 -17.50 5.10 -8.25
C TYR A 8 -16.47 5.56 -7.19
N THR A 9 -16.94 5.73 -5.96
CA THR A 9 -16.11 5.70 -4.73
C THR A 9 -16.29 4.36 -4.01
N ILE A 10 -15.21 3.60 -3.81
CA ILE A 10 -15.21 2.34 -3.02
C ILE A 10 -14.05 2.32 -2.00
N ALA A 11 -13.32 3.43 -1.82
CA ALA A 11 -12.33 3.57 -0.76
C ALA A 11 -12.59 4.85 0.05
N GLY A 12 -12.87 4.70 1.36
CA GLY A 12 -12.99 5.81 2.30
C GLY A 12 -14.40 6.32 2.61
N GLU A 13 -15.42 5.45 2.70
CA GLU A 13 -16.81 5.84 3.02
C GLU A 13 -16.97 6.57 4.37
N SER A 14 -15.98 6.51 5.27
CA SER A 14 -16.05 7.18 6.58
C SER A 14 -15.72 8.68 6.55
N ASN A 15 -14.96 9.16 5.55
CA ASN A 15 -14.63 10.58 5.42
C ASN A 15 -15.29 11.20 4.17
N PRO A 16 -16.35 12.02 4.33
CA PRO A 16 -17.04 12.64 3.19
C PRO A 16 -16.14 13.58 2.38
N TYR A 17 -15.05 14.10 2.95
CA TYR A 17 -14.10 14.96 2.24
C TYR A 17 -13.12 14.17 1.38
N TRP A 18 -12.84 12.91 1.73
CA TRP A 18 -12.00 12.05 0.89
C TRP A 18 -12.67 11.76 -0.45
N VAL A 19 -13.99 11.57 -0.45
CA VAL A 19 -14.81 11.37 -1.65
C VAL A 19 -14.68 12.53 -2.65
N LEU A 20 -14.48 13.76 -2.17
CA LEU A 20 -14.29 14.95 -3.01
C LEU A 20 -12.86 15.05 -3.56
N VAL A 21 -11.88 14.60 -2.78
CA VAL A 21 -10.45 14.81 -3.04
C VAL A 21 -9.83 13.69 -3.86
N GLU A 22 -10.20 12.45 -3.58
CA GLU A 22 -9.65 11.25 -4.22
C GLU A 22 -9.68 11.35 -5.76
N PRO A 23 -10.78 11.75 -6.42
CA PRO A 23 -10.82 11.86 -7.87
C PRO A 23 -9.88 12.94 -8.43
N ILE A 24 -9.73 14.06 -7.71
CA ILE A 24 -8.86 15.17 -8.09
C ILE A 24 -7.40 14.71 -8.02
N LEU A 25 -7.01 14.06 -6.91
CA LEU A 25 -5.67 13.51 -6.73
C LEU A 25 -5.35 12.50 -7.85
N LEU A 26 -6.21 11.50 -8.07
CA LEU A 26 -6.01 10.49 -9.12
C LEU A 26 -5.83 11.11 -10.51
N ARG A 27 -6.50 12.23 -10.78
CA ARG A 27 -6.37 12.95 -12.04
C ARG A 27 -5.08 13.73 -12.16
N ILE A 28 -4.68 14.48 -11.11
CA ILE A 28 -3.39 15.15 -11.04
C ILE A 28 -2.27 14.12 -11.23
N TRP A 29 -2.39 12.96 -10.61
CA TRP A 29 -1.44 11.88 -10.79
C TRP A 29 -1.41 11.36 -12.23
N ALA A 30 -2.56 11.10 -12.83
CA ALA A 30 -2.63 10.63 -14.21
C ALA A 30 -2.04 11.66 -15.21
N GLU A 31 -2.26 12.95 -14.98
CA GLU A 31 -1.63 14.03 -15.75
C GLU A 31 -0.12 14.09 -15.49
N GLY A 32 0.31 13.92 -14.25
CA GLY A 32 1.72 13.82 -13.85
C GLY A 32 2.45 12.69 -14.58
N ILE A 33 1.89 11.47 -14.57
CA ILE A 33 2.43 10.32 -15.32
C ILE A 33 2.51 10.59 -16.81
N ALA A 34 1.51 11.24 -17.39
CA ALA A 34 1.50 11.56 -18.82
C ALA A 34 2.60 12.55 -19.21
N LYS A 35 2.87 13.56 -18.38
CA LYS A 35 3.89 14.60 -18.61
C LYS A 35 5.30 14.15 -18.23
N THR A 36 5.43 13.16 -17.35
CA THR A 36 6.73 12.72 -16.83
C THR A 36 7.49 11.86 -17.86
N SER A 37 8.80 12.12 -17.98
CA SER A 37 9.68 11.36 -18.86
C SER A 37 9.78 9.89 -18.41
N SER A 38 9.96 8.96 -19.35
CA SER A 38 10.12 7.54 -19.00
C SER A 38 11.34 7.32 -18.10
N LEU A 39 12.43 8.08 -18.30
CA LEU A 39 13.62 7.99 -17.46
C LEU A 39 13.31 8.35 -16.00
N SER A 40 12.59 9.45 -15.77
CA SER A 40 12.18 9.87 -14.43
C SER A 40 11.28 8.83 -13.76
N LEU A 41 10.30 8.26 -14.49
CA LEU A 41 9.46 7.18 -13.97
C LEU A 41 10.27 5.93 -13.61
N HIS A 42 11.26 5.58 -14.43
CA HIS A 42 12.19 4.47 -14.13
C HIS A 42 13.03 4.74 -12.88
N MET A 43 13.54 5.96 -12.72
CA MET A 43 14.30 6.35 -11.52
C MET A 43 13.44 6.24 -10.26
N VAL A 44 12.22 6.79 -10.28
CA VAL A 44 11.27 6.68 -9.18
C VAL A 44 10.95 5.24 -8.86
N ASN A 45 10.63 4.43 -9.88
CA ASN A 45 10.32 3.02 -9.69
C ASN A 45 11.52 2.26 -9.09
N GLY A 46 12.74 2.60 -9.51
CA GLY A 46 13.97 2.03 -8.94
C GLY A 46 14.17 2.42 -7.48
N VAL A 47 14.02 3.70 -7.14
CA VAL A 47 14.11 4.20 -5.76
C VAL A 47 13.02 3.57 -4.89
N ALA A 48 11.79 3.49 -5.38
CA ALA A 48 10.66 2.84 -4.70
C ALA A 48 10.94 1.37 -4.44
N LEU A 49 11.45 0.64 -5.43
CA LEU A 49 11.86 -0.76 -5.29
C LEU A 49 12.95 -0.94 -4.23
N ILE A 50 14.01 -0.12 -4.27
CA ILE A 50 15.10 -0.19 -3.29
C ILE A 50 14.56 0.10 -1.89
N THR A 51 13.76 1.14 -1.75
CA THR A 51 13.14 1.56 -0.48
C THR A 51 12.25 0.45 0.09
N HIS A 52 11.44 -0.18 -0.76
CA HIS A 52 10.58 -1.31 -0.39
C HIS A 52 11.37 -2.52 0.12
N VAL A 53 12.44 -2.89 -0.59
CA VAL A 53 13.33 -4.00 -0.19
C VAL A 53 14.01 -3.69 1.14
N ILE A 54 14.50 -2.45 1.32
CA ILE A 54 15.14 -2.02 2.57
C ILE A 54 14.14 -2.06 3.73
N PHE A 55 12.95 -1.49 3.59
CA PHE A 55 11.94 -1.50 4.66
C PHE A 55 11.47 -2.91 5.01
N PHE A 56 11.32 -3.79 4.02
CA PHE A 56 11.02 -5.19 4.28
C PHE A 56 12.15 -5.86 5.07
N ALA A 57 13.40 -5.69 4.65
CA ALA A 57 14.56 -6.25 5.35
C ALA A 57 14.68 -5.73 6.79
N ILE A 58 14.54 -4.42 7.01
CA ILE A 58 14.51 -3.80 8.35
C ILE A 58 13.37 -4.40 9.17
N GLY A 59 12.17 -4.53 8.60
CA GLY A 59 11.03 -5.14 9.28
C GLY A 59 11.28 -6.57 9.72
N VAL A 60 11.89 -7.40 8.85
CA VAL A 60 12.29 -8.78 9.18
C VAL A 60 13.34 -8.78 10.30
N ILE A 61 14.37 -7.94 10.22
CA ILE A 61 15.42 -7.84 11.25
C ILE A 61 14.82 -7.44 12.60
N LEU A 62 13.94 -6.45 12.64
CA LEU A 62 13.28 -6.01 13.87
C LEU A 62 12.41 -7.11 14.49
N ARG A 63 11.70 -7.89 13.67
CA ARG A 63 10.88 -9.00 14.16
C ARG A 63 11.73 -10.17 14.64
N LEU A 64 12.83 -10.49 13.95
CA LEU A 64 13.80 -11.48 14.42
C LEU A 64 14.41 -11.05 15.76
N ALA A 65 14.79 -9.78 15.91
CA ALA A 65 15.29 -9.23 17.16
C ALA A 65 14.24 -9.31 18.27
N ALA A 66 12.97 -9.02 17.97
CA ALA A 66 11.87 -9.15 18.93
C ALA A 66 11.64 -10.60 19.37
N VAL A 67 11.64 -11.57 18.44
CA VAL A 67 11.57 -13.00 18.76
C VAL A 67 12.76 -13.41 19.63
N GLY A 68 13.98 -13.01 19.26
CA GLY A 68 15.18 -13.29 20.04
C GLY A 68 15.11 -12.72 21.45
N ALA A 69 14.62 -11.49 21.60
CA ALA A 69 14.43 -10.85 22.92
C ALA A 69 13.36 -11.58 23.76
N LEU A 70 12.26 -12.01 23.15
CA LEU A 70 11.22 -12.78 23.83
C LEU A 70 11.71 -14.17 24.26
N LEU A 71 12.47 -14.85 23.40
CA LEU A 71 13.09 -16.13 23.75
C LEU A 71 14.14 -15.97 24.85
N PHE A 72 14.95 -14.91 24.81
CA PHE A 72 15.92 -14.61 25.85
C PHE A 72 15.23 -14.31 27.20
N ALA A 73 14.17 -13.49 27.20
CA ALA A 73 13.38 -13.23 28.39
C ALA A 73 12.72 -14.51 28.92
N GLY A 74 12.19 -15.36 28.03
CA GLY A 74 11.64 -16.67 28.38
C GLY A 74 12.70 -17.59 29.01
N TYR A 75 13.92 -17.60 28.46
CA TYR A 75 15.04 -18.38 28.98
C TYR A 75 15.46 -17.89 30.37
N ALA A 76 15.54 -16.58 30.58
CA ALA A 76 15.91 -15.99 31.87
C ALA A 76 14.91 -16.33 32.99
N LEU A 77 13.61 -16.45 32.64
CA LEU A 77 12.55 -16.77 33.59
C LEU A 77 12.37 -18.29 33.79
N PHE A 78 12.51 -19.08 32.72
CA PHE A 78 12.20 -20.52 32.71
C PHE A 78 13.23 -21.32 31.89
N PRO A 79 14.51 -21.39 32.33
CA PRO A 79 15.59 -21.95 31.52
C PRO A 79 15.35 -23.43 31.17
N GLN A 80 14.99 -24.26 32.15
CA GLN A 80 14.74 -25.69 31.94
C GLN A 80 13.54 -25.96 31.03
N THR A 81 12.45 -25.19 31.18
CA THR A 81 11.25 -25.32 30.34
C THR A 81 11.58 -25.01 28.88
N LEU A 82 12.32 -23.93 28.63
CA LEU A 82 12.67 -23.51 27.27
C LEU A 82 13.71 -24.45 26.64
N GLU A 83 14.69 -24.93 27.40
CA GLU A 83 15.67 -25.92 26.95
C GLU A 83 15.02 -27.24 26.54
N ILE A 84 14.10 -27.76 27.36
CA ILE A 84 13.38 -29.01 27.03
C ILE A 84 12.46 -28.77 25.83
N ALA A 85 11.71 -27.66 25.81
CA ALA A 85 10.78 -27.36 24.72
C ALA A 85 11.48 -27.16 23.38
N LEU A 86 12.49 -26.30 23.29
CA LEU A 86 13.24 -26.07 22.06
C LEU A 86 14.13 -27.26 21.71
N GLY A 87 14.76 -27.89 22.70
CA GLY A 87 15.59 -29.09 22.53
C GLY A 87 14.80 -30.27 21.97
N SER A 88 13.54 -30.44 22.38
CA SER A 88 12.65 -31.48 21.86
C SER A 88 12.29 -31.31 20.38
N VAL A 89 12.38 -30.08 19.82
CA VAL A 89 12.08 -29.81 18.41
C VAL A 89 13.34 -29.74 17.54
N PHE A 90 14.44 -29.20 18.07
CA PHE A 90 15.70 -29.05 17.34
C PHE A 90 16.65 -30.26 17.46
N SER A 91 16.33 -31.31 18.24
CA SER A 91 17.19 -32.48 18.43
C SER A 91 16.43 -33.79 18.65
N ALA A 92 16.85 -34.85 17.96
CA ALA A 92 16.59 -36.27 18.26
C ALA A 92 17.85 -36.91 18.86
N PRO A 93 17.79 -38.08 19.53
CA PRO A 93 16.99 -38.44 20.70
C PRO A 93 17.58 -37.84 21.99
N TYR A 94 16.72 -37.62 22.98
CA TYR A 94 17.04 -37.21 24.34
C TYR A 94 18.34 -37.83 24.91
N THR A 95 19.30 -37.00 25.32
CA THR A 95 20.09 -37.30 26.52
C THR A 95 19.20 -37.06 27.75
N ALA A 96 18.16 -37.88 27.90
CA ALA A 96 17.21 -37.76 29.00
C ALA A 96 17.89 -38.21 30.29
N SER A 97 18.02 -37.28 31.22
CA SER A 97 17.94 -37.60 32.65
C SER A 97 16.66 -38.43 32.91
N PRO A 98 16.73 -39.54 33.66
CA PRO A 98 15.72 -40.60 33.63
C PRO A 98 14.45 -40.33 34.46
N LEU A 99 14.04 -39.07 34.67
CA LEU A 99 13.00 -38.76 35.69
C LEU A 99 11.74 -38.03 35.23
N ALA A 100 11.53 -37.76 33.94
CA ALA A 100 10.29 -37.15 33.46
C ALA A 100 9.45 -38.18 32.69
N SER A 101 8.30 -38.56 33.25
CA SER A 101 7.37 -39.54 32.67
C SER A 101 7.01 -39.18 31.22
N VAL A 102 6.80 -40.21 30.38
CA VAL A 102 6.41 -40.10 28.96
C VAL A 102 5.16 -39.23 28.73
N ALA A 103 4.32 -39.03 29.75
CA ALA A 103 3.16 -38.13 29.72
C ALA A 103 3.51 -36.64 29.78
N SER A 104 4.75 -36.27 30.12
CA SER A 104 5.21 -34.89 30.25
C SER A 104 5.96 -34.36 29.02
N SER A 105 6.50 -35.24 28.16
CA SER A 105 7.33 -34.85 27.01
C SER A 105 6.54 -34.20 25.88
N TRP A 106 5.32 -34.67 25.60
CA TRP A 106 4.50 -34.14 24.50
C TRP A 106 4.06 -32.68 24.73
N ILE A 107 3.94 -32.24 25.99
CA ILE A 107 3.58 -30.85 26.34
C ILE A 107 4.73 -29.92 25.98
N TYR A 108 5.97 -30.29 26.31
CA TYR A 108 7.16 -29.50 25.95
C TYR A 108 7.41 -29.51 24.44
N GLU A 109 7.16 -30.63 23.77
CA GLU A 109 7.23 -30.73 22.32
C GLU A 109 6.19 -29.85 21.63
N LEU A 110 4.92 -29.89 22.08
CA LEU A 110 3.87 -29.01 21.60
C LEU A 110 4.22 -27.54 21.83
N LEU A 111 4.72 -27.20 23.03
CA LEU A 111 5.17 -25.84 23.35
C LEU A 111 6.29 -25.39 22.41
N GLY A 112 7.28 -26.24 22.15
CA GLY A 112 8.38 -25.97 21.22
C GLY A 112 7.87 -25.70 19.80
N TYR A 113 6.97 -26.53 19.28
CA TYR A 113 6.35 -26.32 17.96
C TYR A 113 5.55 -25.02 17.91
N VAL A 114 4.75 -24.71 18.95
CA VAL A 114 3.99 -23.47 19.04
C VAL A 114 4.93 -22.26 19.02
N LEU A 115 6.03 -22.31 19.77
CA LEU A 115 7.04 -21.24 19.79
C LEU A 115 7.67 -21.05 18.40
N ILE A 116 8.07 -22.12 17.73
CA ILE A 116 8.72 -22.06 16.41
C ILE A 116 7.73 -21.58 15.34
N VAL A 117 6.54 -22.19 15.24
CA VAL A 117 5.53 -21.84 14.23
C VAL A 117 5.06 -20.40 14.42
N THR A 118 4.80 -19.97 15.66
CA THR A 118 4.37 -18.59 15.94
C THR A 118 5.50 -17.61 15.63
N SER A 119 6.76 -17.95 15.92
CA SER A 119 7.91 -17.12 15.57
C SER A 119 8.07 -16.97 14.05
N ILE A 120 7.96 -18.06 13.30
CA ILE A 120 8.01 -18.04 11.83
C ILE A 120 6.86 -17.21 11.27
N MET A 121 5.63 -17.44 11.74
CA MET A 121 4.44 -16.71 11.33
C MET A 121 4.53 -15.22 11.68
N PHE A 122 5.13 -14.87 12.82
CA PHE A 122 5.36 -13.49 13.21
C PHE A 122 6.39 -12.81 12.31
N VAL A 123 7.52 -13.47 12.05
CA VAL A 123 8.61 -12.91 11.24
C VAL A 123 8.19 -12.76 9.78
N ILE A 124 7.67 -13.83 9.18
CA ILE A 124 7.41 -13.93 7.73
C ILE A 124 5.97 -13.54 7.37
N GLY A 125 4.99 -13.95 8.19
CA GLY A 125 3.55 -14.05 7.88
C GLY A 125 2.93 -13.06 6.88
N GLY A 126 1.98 -12.26 7.33
CA GLY A 126 1.14 -11.44 6.43
C GLY A 126 1.92 -10.44 5.55
N SER A 127 3.13 -10.06 5.97
CA SER A 127 3.99 -9.15 5.21
C SER A 127 4.64 -9.75 3.97
N PHE A 128 4.89 -11.06 3.94
CA PHE A 128 5.66 -11.65 2.83
C PHE A 128 4.88 -11.63 1.52
N PHE A 129 3.58 -11.97 1.56
CA PHE A 129 2.73 -11.91 0.38
C PHE A 129 2.53 -10.48 -0.13
N GLY A 130 2.38 -9.51 0.78
CA GLY A 130 2.34 -8.09 0.43
C GLY A 130 3.64 -7.63 -0.23
N PHE A 131 4.79 -7.98 0.37
CA PHE A 131 6.10 -7.70 -0.19
C PHE A 131 6.27 -8.27 -1.60
N LEU A 132 5.91 -9.53 -1.81
CA LEU A 132 6.02 -10.20 -3.10
C LEU A 132 5.11 -9.55 -4.16
N GLY A 133 3.87 -9.21 -3.80
CA GLY A 133 2.95 -8.53 -4.72
C GLY A 133 3.48 -7.18 -5.20
N GLU A 134 4.00 -6.36 -4.29
CA GLU A 134 4.61 -5.07 -4.62
C GLU A 134 5.91 -5.22 -5.41
N LEU A 135 6.76 -6.17 -5.04
CA LEU A 135 7.99 -6.49 -5.77
C LEU A 135 7.68 -6.85 -7.23
N LEU A 136 6.69 -7.73 -7.45
CA LEU A 136 6.26 -8.11 -8.79
C LEU A 136 5.71 -6.92 -9.58
N LEU A 137 5.00 -5.99 -8.94
CA LEU A 137 4.50 -4.78 -9.58
C LEU A 137 5.64 -3.86 -10.04
N TYR A 138 6.62 -3.57 -9.17
CA TYR A 138 7.79 -2.76 -9.52
C TYR A 138 8.61 -3.40 -10.65
N LEU A 139 8.77 -4.72 -10.63
CA LEU A 139 9.45 -5.48 -11.68
C LEU A 139 8.66 -5.46 -12.98
N LEU A 140 7.33 -5.62 -12.92
CA LEU A 140 6.45 -5.53 -14.08
C LEU A 140 6.61 -4.15 -14.74
N PHE A 141 6.55 -3.07 -13.97
CA PHE A 141 6.75 -1.71 -14.47
C PHE A 141 8.13 -1.49 -15.08
N ALA A 142 9.18 -2.04 -14.47
CA ALA A 142 10.53 -1.97 -14.99
C ALA A 142 10.67 -2.69 -16.35
N VAL A 143 10.19 -3.94 -16.44
CA VAL A 143 10.31 -4.79 -17.65
C VAL A 143 9.43 -4.28 -18.79
N THR A 144 8.26 -3.73 -18.47
CA THR A 144 7.30 -3.23 -19.47
C THR A 144 7.50 -1.76 -19.83
N HIS A 145 8.63 -1.14 -19.43
CA HIS A 145 8.93 0.27 -19.69
C HIS A 145 7.80 1.23 -19.26
N MET A 146 7.19 0.96 -18.10
CA MET A 146 6.07 1.74 -17.55
C MET A 146 4.80 1.74 -18.42
N ALA A 147 4.67 0.88 -19.42
CA ALA A 147 3.51 0.86 -20.30
C ALA A 147 2.18 0.62 -19.54
N PRO A 148 2.06 -0.33 -18.59
CA PRO A 148 0.85 -0.51 -17.80
C PRO A 148 0.49 0.74 -16.98
N LEU A 149 1.50 1.44 -16.45
CA LEU A 149 1.32 2.67 -15.69
C LEU A 149 0.77 3.80 -16.58
N ARG A 150 1.30 3.95 -17.80
CA ARG A 150 0.81 4.92 -18.78
C ARG A 150 -0.61 4.59 -19.24
N LEU A 151 -0.93 3.30 -19.45
CA LEU A 151 -2.28 2.85 -19.77
C LEU A 151 -3.27 3.14 -18.63
N LEU A 152 -2.83 2.93 -17.39
CA LEU A 152 -3.63 3.26 -16.21
C LEU A 152 -3.92 4.76 -16.14
N ALA A 153 -2.91 5.61 -16.36
CA ALA A 153 -3.08 7.06 -16.39
C ALA A 153 -4.05 7.51 -17.50
N VAL A 154 -3.97 6.92 -18.71
CA VAL A 154 -4.94 7.18 -19.78
C VAL A 154 -6.34 6.74 -19.37
N GLY A 155 -6.47 5.56 -18.76
CA GLY A 155 -7.74 5.06 -18.26
C GLY A 155 -8.37 5.95 -17.18
N LEU A 156 -7.57 6.48 -16.26
CA LEU A 156 -8.02 7.41 -15.22
C LEU A 156 -8.49 8.75 -15.80
N ARG A 157 -7.79 9.28 -16.80
CA ARG A 157 -8.19 10.51 -17.52
C ARG A 157 -9.52 10.36 -18.27
N ASN A 158 -9.82 9.13 -18.72
CA ASN A 158 -11.06 8.78 -19.40
C ASN A 158 -12.15 8.26 -18.44
N GLU A 159 -11.96 8.42 -17.13
CA GLU A 159 -12.92 7.98 -16.09
C GLU A 159 -13.30 6.49 -16.19
N ASN A 160 -12.35 5.65 -16.62
CA ASN A 160 -12.56 4.23 -16.80
C ASN A 160 -12.65 3.51 -15.43
N TYR A 161 -13.74 2.76 -15.24
CA TYR A 161 -14.00 1.98 -14.02
C TYR A 161 -12.85 1.05 -13.62
N TRP A 162 -12.25 0.34 -14.57
CA TRP A 162 -11.15 -0.59 -14.29
C TRP A 162 -9.89 0.14 -13.85
N ALA A 163 -9.58 1.27 -14.48
CA ALA A 163 -8.45 2.08 -14.11
C ALA A 163 -8.61 2.66 -12.70
N GLN A 164 -9.82 3.13 -12.36
CA GLN A 164 -10.13 3.58 -11.00
C GLN A 164 -10.03 2.44 -9.99
N SER A 165 -10.55 1.25 -10.32
CA SER A 165 -10.49 0.09 -9.43
C SER A 165 -9.05 -0.35 -9.14
N ILE A 166 -8.19 -0.36 -10.16
CA ILE A 166 -6.77 -0.69 -10.02
C ILE A 166 -6.04 0.39 -9.22
N ALA A 167 -6.30 1.67 -9.49
CA ALA A 167 -5.66 2.78 -8.78
C ALA A 167 -6.00 2.83 -7.29
N LYS A 168 -7.14 2.29 -6.90
CA LYS A 168 -7.62 2.23 -5.50
C LYS A 168 -7.12 1.01 -4.73
N THR A 169 -6.35 0.13 -5.35
CA THR A 169 -5.72 -0.98 -4.62
C THR A 169 -4.67 -0.45 -3.64
N SER A 170 -4.49 -1.12 -2.50
CA SER A 170 -3.51 -0.75 -1.48
C SER A 170 -2.09 -0.61 -2.04
N PHE A 171 -1.76 -1.50 -2.97
CA PHE A 171 -0.47 -1.54 -3.66
C PHE A 171 -0.24 -0.32 -4.55
N MET A 172 -1.25 0.05 -5.36
CA MET A 172 -1.13 1.24 -6.20
C MET A 172 -1.14 2.52 -5.36
N GLY A 173 -1.90 2.56 -4.25
CA GLY A 173 -1.95 3.70 -3.33
C GLY A 173 -0.56 4.16 -2.85
N MET A 174 0.30 3.22 -2.43
CA MET A 174 1.67 3.58 -2.03
C MET A 174 2.52 4.06 -3.21
N TYR A 175 2.38 3.40 -4.37
CA TYR A 175 3.08 3.81 -5.59
C TYR A 175 2.67 5.23 -6.05
N LEU A 176 1.37 5.57 -5.96
CA LEU A 176 0.84 6.89 -6.29
C LEU A 176 1.59 7.97 -5.50
N VAL A 177 1.66 7.81 -4.17
CA VAL A 177 2.31 8.78 -3.28
C VAL A 177 3.80 8.90 -3.59
N GLN A 178 4.50 7.78 -3.79
CA GLN A 178 5.94 7.79 -4.08
C GLN A 178 6.27 8.43 -5.43
N SER A 179 5.38 8.30 -6.42
CA SER A 179 5.61 8.81 -7.77
C SER A 179 5.33 10.30 -7.94
N VAL A 180 4.51 10.89 -7.08
CA VAL A 180 4.21 12.33 -7.08
C VAL A 180 5.47 13.18 -6.95
N GLY A 181 6.46 12.73 -6.17
CA GLY A 181 7.71 13.45 -5.96
C GLY A 181 8.55 13.68 -7.23
N ALA A 182 8.23 13.00 -8.34
CA ALA A 182 8.90 13.21 -9.63
C ALA A 182 8.05 13.96 -10.65
N PHE A 183 6.85 14.41 -10.29
CA PHE A 183 5.99 15.15 -11.21
C PHE A 183 6.45 16.60 -11.33
N PRO A 184 6.48 17.16 -12.55
CA PRO A 184 6.82 18.57 -12.74
C PRO A 184 5.82 19.52 -12.05
N ASP A 185 4.57 19.09 -11.88
CA ASP A 185 3.49 19.88 -11.27
C ASP A 185 3.08 19.36 -9.87
N GLY A 186 4.01 18.76 -9.11
CA GLY A 186 3.73 18.16 -7.79
C GLY A 186 3.08 19.12 -6.77
N ALA A 187 3.29 20.43 -6.92
CA ALA A 187 2.71 21.45 -6.04
C ALA A 187 1.16 21.47 -6.05
N GLU A 188 0.52 21.08 -7.16
CA GLU A 188 -0.94 21.01 -7.21
C GLU A 188 -1.47 19.82 -6.39
N TRP A 189 -0.76 18.69 -6.42
CA TRP A 189 -1.05 17.55 -5.56
C TRP A 189 -0.93 17.93 -4.08
N ASP A 190 0.18 18.57 -3.69
CA ASP A 190 0.42 18.99 -2.30
C ASP A 190 -0.64 19.98 -1.83
N ARG A 191 -1.04 20.94 -2.67
CA ARG A 191 -2.11 21.89 -2.36
C ARG A 191 -3.44 21.18 -2.06
N VAL A 192 -3.81 20.19 -2.87
CA VAL A 192 -5.06 19.44 -2.67
C VAL A 192 -4.98 18.62 -1.39
N PHE A 193 -3.85 17.97 -1.14
CA PHE A 193 -3.63 17.17 0.06
C PHE A 193 -3.63 18.02 1.34
N ASP A 194 -3.01 19.19 1.32
CA ASP A 194 -3.01 20.16 2.42
C ASP A 194 -4.42 20.66 2.76
N LEU A 195 -5.26 20.90 1.75
CA LEU A 195 -6.65 21.30 1.95
C LEU A 195 -7.47 20.16 2.57
N TYR A 196 -7.21 18.91 2.17
CA TYR A 196 -7.80 17.75 2.81
C TYR A 196 -7.42 17.67 4.30
N LEU A 197 -6.16 17.88 4.66
CA LEU A 197 -5.72 17.90 6.06
C LEU A 197 -6.38 19.04 6.87
N LYS A 198 -6.66 20.17 6.23
CA LYS A 198 -7.33 21.34 6.83
C LYS A 198 -8.86 21.28 6.81
N SER A 199 -9.45 20.23 6.24
CA SER A 199 -10.92 20.06 6.08
C SER A 199 -11.70 19.97 7.40
N ASN A 200 -11.00 19.76 8.52
CA ASN A 200 -11.55 19.83 9.87
C ASN A 200 -11.92 21.26 10.30
N THR A 201 -11.42 22.29 9.61
CA THR A 201 -11.78 23.69 9.86
C THR A 201 -12.85 24.17 8.86
N PRO A 202 -13.77 25.07 9.27
CA PRO A 202 -14.78 25.62 8.36
C PRO A 202 -14.18 26.28 7.11
N HIS A 203 -13.07 27.01 7.28
CA HIS A 203 -12.39 27.67 6.18
C HIS A 203 -11.71 26.69 5.22
N GLY A 204 -11.03 25.66 5.74
CA GLY A 204 -10.42 24.62 4.91
C GLY A 204 -11.44 23.82 4.12
N ARG A 205 -12.62 23.58 4.71
CA ARG A 205 -13.75 22.92 4.04
C ARG A 205 -14.30 23.73 2.88
N GLU A 206 -14.57 25.01 3.08
CA GLU A 206 -15.07 25.90 2.03
C GLU A 206 -14.07 25.97 0.85
N GLN A 207 -12.78 26.06 1.16
CA GLN A 207 -11.73 26.03 0.13
C GLN A 207 -11.68 24.69 -0.63
N LEU A 208 -11.91 23.57 0.05
CA LEU A 208 -11.94 22.25 -0.56
C LEU A 208 -13.14 22.07 -1.50
N GLU A 209 -14.32 22.53 -1.07
CA GLU A 209 -15.54 22.50 -1.87
C GLU A 209 -15.40 23.40 -3.11
N LYS A 210 -14.85 24.60 -2.94
CA LYS A 210 -14.53 25.49 -4.06
C LYS A 210 -13.54 24.87 -5.05
N LEU A 211 -12.49 24.21 -4.54
CA LEU A 211 -11.53 23.50 -5.39
C LEU A 211 -12.20 22.35 -6.16
N ALA A 212 -13.09 21.61 -5.51
CA ALA A 212 -13.85 20.54 -6.17
C ALA A 212 -14.76 21.08 -7.28
N ASP A 213 -15.41 22.24 -7.08
CA ASP A 213 -16.23 22.90 -8.09
C ASP A 213 -15.39 23.44 -9.26
N GLU A 214 -14.22 24.03 -8.98
CA GLU A 214 -13.25 24.46 -10.00
C GLU A 214 -12.80 23.28 -10.87
N TRP A 215 -12.46 22.16 -10.24
CA TRP A 215 -12.10 20.94 -10.95
C TRP A 215 -13.27 20.36 -11.73
N SER A 216 -14.47 20.28 -11.16
CA SER A 216 -15.68 19.81 -11.87
C SER A 216 -15.95 20.63 -13.15
N THR A 217 -15.77 21.95 -13.08
CA THR A 217 -15.88 22.84 -14.26
C THR A 217 -14.74 22.57 -15.26
N LYS A 218 -13.52 22.39 -14.74
CA LYS A 218 -12.33 21.73 -15.35
C LYS A 218 -12.72 20.60 -16.31
N LEU A 219 -13.53 19.67 -15.79
CA LEU A 219 -13.85 18.39 -16.42
C LEU A 219 -15.06 18.49 -17.36
N GLY A 220 -16.11 19.22 -16.95
CA GLY A 220 -17.34 19.37 -17.72
C GLY A 220 -17.19 20.22 -18.99
N GLY A 221 -16.18 21.11 -19.05
CA GLY A 221 -15.91 21.94 -20.22
C GLY A 221 -15.24 21.22 -21.40
N GLY A 222 -14.81 19.96 -21.22
CA GLY A 222 -14.09 19.18 -22.25
C GLY A 222 -14.98 18.50 -23.31
N HIS A 223 -16.30 18.58 -23.19
CA HIS A 223 -17.25 17.96 -24.12
C HIS A 223 -17.90 18.89 -25.15
N HIS A 224 -17.41 20.13 -25.32
CA HIS A 224 -17.77 20.94 -26.50
C HIS A 224 -16.93 20.53 -27.72
N LEU A 225 -17.15 19.32 -28.23
CA LEU A 225 -16.85 18.97 -29.62
C LEU A 225 -18.12 19.15 -30.45
N SER A 226 -18.04 20.16 -31.33
CA SER A 226 -18.85 20.47 -32.50
C SER A 226 -20.35 20.79 -32.32
N PRO A 227 -20.81 21.96 -32.82
CA PRO A 227 -22.23 22.18 -33.04
C PRO A 227 -22.74 21.14 -34.05
N SER A 228 -23.81 20.43 -33.66
CA SER A 228 -24.60 19.61 -34.58
C SER A 228 -24.92 20.44 -35.84
N PRO A 229 -24.73 19.90 -37.06
CA PRO A 229 -25.14 20.63 -38.25
C PRO A 229 -26.65 20.85 -38.15
N LYS A 230 -27.04 22.13 -38.26
CA LYS A 230 -28.44 22.54 -38.31
C LYS A 230 -29.14 21.67 -39.36
N SER A 231 -30.22 21.02 -38.93
CA SER A 231 -31.23 20.49 -39.83
C SER A 231 -31.70 21.63 -40.73
N THR A 232 -31.31 21.60 -42.00
CA THR A 232 -32.06 22.27 -43.05
C THR A 232 -33.31 21.45 -43.32
N GLU A 233 -34.40 22.20 -43.39
CA GLU A 233 -35.77 21.87 -43.79
C GLU A 233 -35.91 20.80 -44.87
#